data_AF-A0A2Z4US58-F1
#
_entry.id   AF-A0A2Z4US58-F1
#
_cell.length_a   1.000
_cell.length_b   1.000
_cell.length_c   1.000
_cell.angle_alpha   90.00
_cell.angle_beta   90.00
_cell.angle_gamma   90.00
#
_symmetry.space_group_name_H-M   'P 1'
#
loop_
_entity.id
_entity.type
_entity.pdbx_description
1 polymer ?
#
loop_
_entity_poly.entity_id
_entity_poly.type
_entity_poly.pdbx_seq_one_letter_code
_entity_poly.pdbx_strand_id
1 'polypeptide(L)'
;MHTDASRVRDVSTALSAVYYLHGTPRGFGGGQLRLYDTLLHAGGAQPAESYRTVEPEHDSIVFFPAGAFHEVVPSTCPSGRFADHRFTLTTWISGAEPAAAAPGTPFPVWQWMARAAERTRPLAGVARDHDGAGPIALPAAAPATRLTLPDPRTAP
;
A
#
# COMPACT_ATOMS: atom_id res chain seq x y z
N MET A 1 -14.70 5.26 -2.72
CA MET A 1 -13.93 4.92 -1.51
C MET A 1 -14.34 3.56 -0.93
N HIS A 2 -13.38 2.72 -0.56
CA HIS A 2 -13.58 1.47 0.18
C HIS A 2 -12.30 1.09 0.96
N THR A 3 -12.35 -0.02 1.69
CA THR A 3 -11.16 -0.75 2.17
C THR A 3 -11.10 -2.12 1.47
N ASP A 4 -9.99 -2.83 1.60
CA ASP A 4 -9.85 -4.21 1.10
C ASP A 4 -10.07 -5.26 2.18
N ALA A 5 -10.69 -4.87 3.30
CA ALA A 5 -10.91 -5.75 4.45
C ALA A 5 -11.66 -7.05 4.07
N SER A 6 -12.59 -6.97 3.12
CA SER A 6 -13.37 -8.13 2.64
C SER A 6 -12.60 -9.06 1.70
N ARG A 7 -11.40 -8.67 1.26
CA ARG A 7 -10.56 -9.42 0.31
C ARG A 7 -9.51 -10.27 1.02
N VAL A 8 -9.33 -10.07 2.32
CA VAL A 8 -8.26 -10.67 3.11
C VAL A 8 -8.83 -11.39 4.33
N ARG A 9 -8.11 -12.40 4.82
CA ARG A 9 -8.56 -13.19 5.98
C ARG A 9 -8.40 -12.43 7.29
N ASP A 10 -7.26 -11.75 7.44
CA ASP A 10 -6.93 -10.93 8.60
C ASP A 10 -6.40 -9.57 8.12
N VAL A 11 -7.19 -8.54 8.37
CA VAL A 11 -6.91 -7.16 7.95
C VAL A 11 -5.69 -6.59 8.68
N SER A 12 -5.41 -7.06 9.91
CA SER A 12 -4.31 -6.55 10.73
C SER A 12 -2.93 -6.99 10.24
N THR A 13 -2.88 -8.06 9.44
CA THR A 13 -1.65 -8.67 8.90
C THR A 13 -1.61 -8.68 7.38
N ALA A 14 -2.51 -7.94 6.71
CA ALA A 14 -2.60 -7.92 5.27
C ALA A 14 -2.24 -6.58 4.64
N LEU A 15 -1.55 -6.65 3.50
CA LEU A 15 -1.28 -5.52 2.62
C LEU A 15 -2.04 -5.70 1.30
N SER A 16 -2.51 -4.59 0.76
CA SER A 16 -2.90 -4.45 -0.64
C SER A 16 -1.68 -4.02 -1.46
N ALA A 17 -1.60 -4.52 -2.69
CA ALA A 17 -0.57 -4.18 -3.65
C ALA A 17 -1.21 -3.82 -4.99
N VAL A 18 -0.87 -2.66 -5.55
CA VAL A 18 -1.34 -2.20 -6.86
C VAL A 18 -0.12 -1.89 -7.73
N TYR A 19 0.04 -2.63 -8.82
CA TYR A 19 1.12 -2.47 -9.78
C TYR A 19 0.60 -1.85 -11.07
N TYR A 20 1.19 -0.74 -11.50
CA TYR A 20 0.75 0.07 -12.63
C TYR A 20 1.51 -0.27 -13.91
N LEU A 21 0.75 -0.53 -14.97
CA LEU A 21 1.28 -0.86 -16.30
C LEU A 21 0.55 -0.01 -17.35
N HIS A 22 1.28 0.62 -18.26
CA HIS A 22 0.73 1.43 -19.35
C HIS A 22 1.80 1.77 -20.40
N GLY A 23 1.43 2.17 -21.62
CA GLY A 23 2.42 2.66 -22.59
C GLY A 23 3.14 3.94 -22.13
N THR A 24 4.39 4.13 -22.57
CA THR A 24 5.14 5.40 -22.43
C THR A 24 5.35 6.03 -23.80
N PRO A 25 4.91 7.28 -24.04
CA PRO A 25 4.33 8.22 -23.07
C PRO A 25 2.92 7.81 -22.61
N ARG A 26 2.52 8.26 -21.40
CA ARG A 26 1.22 7.98 -20.79
C ARG A 26 0.08 8.44 -21.73
N GLY A 27 -0.79 7.53 -22.12
CA GLY A 27 -1.94 7.79 -23.01
C GLY A 27 -3.25 8.14 -22.31
N PHE A 28 -3.28 8.14 -20.97
CA PHE A 28 -4.47 8.39 -20.16
C PHE A 28 -4.29 9.56 -19.19
N GLY A 29 -5.40 10.12 -18.73
CA GLY A 29 -5.47 11.07 -17.61
C GLY A 29 -6.19 10.49 -16.41
N GLY A 30 -5.99 11.08 -15.24
CA GLY A 30 -6.62 10.61 -14.00
C GLY A 30 -6.09 9.23 -13.54
N GLY A 31 -6.92 8.45 -12.86
CA GLY A 31 -6.55 7.10 -12.42
C GLY A 31 -5.63 7.06 -11.19
N GLN A 32 -5.39 8.20 -10.54
CA GLN A 32 -4.63 8.24 -9.30
C GLN A 32 -5.30 7.42 -8.21
N LEU A 33 -4.49 6.80 -7.36
CA LEU A 33 -4.94 6.21 -6.12
C LEU A 33 -4.91 7.28 -5.03
N ARG A 34 -6.02 7.49 -4.34
CA ARG A 34 -6.07 8.31 -3.12
C ARG A 34 -6.10 7.38 -1.91
N LEU A 35 -5.15 7.57 -1.01
CA LEU A 35 -5.06 6.89 0.28
C LEU A 35 -5.46 7.88 1.37
N TYR A 36 -6.58 7.61 2.03
CA TYR A 36 -7.15 8.49 3.05
C TYR A 36 -6.57 8.16 4.42
N ASP A 37 -6.33 9.20 5.23
CA ASP A 37 -5.99 8.97 6.63
C ASP A 37 -7.20 8.35 7.36
N THR A 38 -6.93 7.52 8.37
CA THR A 38 -7.97 6.81 9.12
C THR A 38 -8.15 7.43 10.50
N LEU A 39 -9.40 7.79 10.83
CA LEU A 39 -9.80 8.27 12.14
C LEU A 39 -10.43 7.12 12.95
N LEU A 40 -9.95 6.92 14.17
CA LEU A 40 -10.47 5.92 15.11
C LEU A 40 -11.41 6.60 16.10
N HIS A 41 -12.67 6.15 16.15
CA HIS A 41 -13.67 6.61 17.11
C HIS A 41 -14.35 5.41 17.80
N ALA A 42 -15.16 5.68 18.83
CA ALA A 42 -15.90 4.63 19.56
C ALA A 42 -16.81 3.77 18.64
N GLY A 43 -17.20 4.28 17.47
CA GLY A 43 -17.98 3.56 16.45
C GLY A 43 -17.16 2.82 15.39
N GLY A 44 -15.82 2.78 15.51
CA GLY A 44 -14.93 2.11 14.57
C GLY A 44 -14.06 3.06 13.74
N ALA A 45 -13.40 2.50 12.73
CA ALA A 45 -12.54 3.23 11.80
C ALA A 45 -13.38 3.95 10.73
N GLN A 46 -13.08 5.21 10.49
CA GLN A 46 -13.70 6.04 9.44
C GLN A 46 -12.61 6.77 8.64
N PRO A 47 -12.85 7.09 7.37
CA PRO A 47 -11.92 7.89 6.58
C PRO A 47 -11.93 9.36 7.02
N ALA A 48 -10.78 10.00 7.01
CA ALA A 48 -10.65 11.46 7.10
C ALA A 48 -10.93 12.13 5.75
N GLU A 49 -11.05 13.47 5.74
CA GLU A 49 -11.03 14.25 4.50
C GLU A 49 -9.61 14.37 3.90
N SER A 50 -8.57 14.20 4.72
CA SER A 50 -7.17 14.24 4.28
C SER A 50 -6.78 12.94 3.57
N TYR A 51 -6.05 13.09 2.47
CA TYR A 51 -5.53 11.97 1.69
C TYR A 51 -4.17 12.28 1.08
N ARG A 52 -3.45 11.21 0.74
CA ARG A 52 -2.28 11.26 -0.14
C ARG A 52 -2.67 10.73 -1.52
N THR A 53 -2.22 11.44 -2.56
CA THR A 53 -2.39 11.01 -3.94
C THR A 53 -1.14 10.27 -4.40
N VAL A 54 -1.35 9.10 -4.99
CA VAL A 54 -0.33 8.29 -5.64
C VAL A 54 -0.58 8.32 -7.14
N GLU A 55 0.41 8.80 -7.90
CA GLU A 55 0.36 8.79 -9.36
C GLU A 55 0.57 7.37 -9.90
N PRO A 56 -0.17 6.95 -10.95
CA PRO A 56 0.02 5.66 -11.59
C PRO A 56 1.23 5.75 -12.52
N GLU A 57 2.44 5.74 -11.96
CA GLU A 57 3.69 5.74 -12.72
C GLU A 57 3.91 4.38 -13.39
N HIS A 58 4.43 4.37 -14.61
CA HIS A 58 4.70 3.12 -15.32
C HIS A 58 5.68 2.28 -14.52
N ASP A 59 5.44 0.96 -14.49
CA ASP A 59 6.31 0.00 -13.83
C ASP A 59 6.53 0.29 -12.33
N SER A 60 5.51 0.84 -11.67
CA SER A 60 5.55 1.14 -10.24
C SER A 60 4.51 0.35 -9.47
N ILE A 61 4.91 -0.17 -8.29
CA ILE A 61 4.04 -0.90 -7.38
C ILE A 61 3.90 -0.15 -6.06
N VAL A 62 2.67 -0.08 -5.55
CA VAL A 62 2.36 0.55 -4.26
C VAL A 62 1.76 -0.45 -3.31
N PHE A 63 2.32 -0.50 -2.10
CA PHE A 63 1.87 -1.32 -1.00
C PHE A 63 1.25 -0.46 0.10
N PHE A 64 0.10 -0.86 0.61
CA PHE A 64 -0.57 -0.18 1.72
C PHE A 64 -1.38 -1.17 2.57
N PRO A 65 -1.70 -0.85 3.84
CA PRO A 65 -2.51 -1.74 4.68
C PRO A 65 -3.87 -2.05 4.04
N ALA A 66 -4.30 -3.32 4.06
CA ALA A 66 -5.58 -3.72 3.45
C ALA A 66 -6.79 -3.03 4.11
N GLY A 67 -6.65 -2.59 5.37
CA GLY A 67 -7.65 -1.79 6.08
C GLY A 67 -7.66 -0.30 5.73
N ALA A 68 -6.74 0.20 4.91
CA ALA A 68 -6.68 1.62 4.58
C ALA A 68 -7.83 2.02 3.64
N PHE A 69 -8.50 3.12 3.96
CA PHE A 69 -9.52 3.70 3.10
C PHE A 69 -8.87 4.29 1.85
N HIS A 70 -9.37 3.89 0.69
CA HIS A 70 -8.81 4.33 -0.58
C HIS A 70 -9.85 4.39 -1.68
N GLU A 71 -9.51 5.10 -2.75
CA GLU A 71 -10.25 5.06 -4.00
C GLU A 71 -9.34 5.29 -5.20
N VAL A 72 -9.80 4.86 -6.36
CA VAL A 72 -9.18 5.21 -7.64
C VAL A 72 -9.99 6.35 -8.26
N VAL A 73 -9.33 7.48 -8.49
CA VAL A 73 -9.91 8.62 -9.21
C VAL A 73 -10.27 8.17 -10.64
N PRO A 74 -11.43 8.57 -11.19
CA PRO A 74 -11.79 8.22 -12.57
C PRO A 74 -10.68 8.55 -13.57
N SER A 75 -10.45 7.64 -14.52
CA SER A 75 -9.47 7.82 -15.58
C SER A 75 -10.13 8.05 -16.94
N THR A 76 -9.45 8.78 -17.82
CA THR A 76 -9.85 9.01 -19.22
C THR A 76 -8.77 8.52 -20.17
N CYS A 77 -9.14 8.03 -21.35
CA CYS A 77 -8.20 7.65 -22.42
C CYS A 77 -8.69 8.30 -23.73
N PRO A 78 -8.18 9.50 -24.09
CA PRO A 78 -8.69 10.24 -25.24
C PRO A 78 -8.57 9.51 -26.57
N SER A 79 -7.54 8.67 -26.74
CA SER A 79 -7.33 7.93 -27.99
C SER A 79 -8.28 6.75 -28.15
N GLY A 80 -8.84 6.23 -27.04
CA GLY A 80 -9.64 5.00 -27.02
C GLY A 80 -8.90 3.73 -27.44
N ARG A 81 -7.58 3.81 -27.68
CA ARG A 81 -6.78 2.65 -28.08
C ARG A 81 -6.44 1.83 -26.85
N PHE A 82 -6.66 0.52 -26.93
CA PHE A 82 -6.40 -0.40 -25.81
C PHE A 82 -5.01 -0.20 -25.16
N ALA A 83 -3.96 -0.07 -25.97
CA ALA A 83 -2.58 0.09 -25.50
C ALA A 83 -2.31 1.39 -24.70
N ASP A 84 -3.18 2.40 -24.85
CA ASP A 84 -3.02 3.72 -24.23
C ASP A 84 -3.72 3.81 -22.85
N HIS A 85 -4.44 2.74 -22.44
CA HIS A 85 -5.13 2.69 -21.15
C HIS A 85 -4.19 2.43 -19.96
N ARG A 86 -4.72 2.73 -18.77
CA ARG A 86 -4.13 2.38 -17.48
C ARG A 86 -4.50 0.95 -17.11
N PHE A 87 -3.50 0.08 -17.00
CA PHE A 87 -3.64 -1.28 -16.49
C PHE A 87 -3.12 -1.37 -15.07
N THR A 88 -3.73 -2.25 -14.27
CA THR A 88 -3.27 -2.56 -12.92
C THR A 88 -3.34 -4.05 -12.65
N LEU A 89 -2.29 -4.58 -12.02
CA LEU A 89 -2.38 -5.84 -11.28
C LEU A 89 -2.64 -5.50 -9.80
N THR A 90 -3.78 -5.92 -9.28
CA THR A 90 -4.13 -5.75 -7.86
C THR A 90 -4.07 -7.10 -7.16
N THR A 91 -3.35 -7.17 -6.04
CA THR A 91 -3.26 -8.38 -5.23
C THR A 91 -3.18 -8.06 -3.75
N TRP A 92 -3.32 -9.07 -2.90
CA TRP A 92 -3.23 -8.97 -1.45
C TRP A 92 -2.20 -9.95 -0.91
N ILE A 93 -1.40 -9.48 0.03
CA ILE A 93 -0.41 -10.29 0.74
C ILE A 93 -0.87 -10.37 2.18
N SER A 94 -1.21 -11.56 2.66
CA SER A 94 -1.55 -11.80 4.06
C SER A 94 -0.40 -12.49 4.77
N GLY A 95 -0.20 -12.16 6.05
CA GLY A 95 0.67 -12.94 6.93
C GLY A 95 0.24 -14.41 6.96
N ALA A 96 1.20 -15.31 7.16
CA ALA A 96 0.87 -16.68 7.58
C ALA A 96 0.14 -16.61 8.92
N GLU A 97 -0.74 -17.57 9.18
CA GLU A 97 -1.31 -17.77 10.52
C GLU A 97 -0.17 -17.72 11.54
N PRO A 98 -0.25 -16.93 12.61
CA PRO A 98 0.71 -17.07 13.68
C PRO A 98 0.59 -18.50 14.21
N ALA A 99 1.66 -19.30 14.09
CA ALA A 99 1.81 -20.47 14.92
C ALA A 99 1.74 -19.99 16.37
N ALA A 100 0.58 -20.16 17.01
CA ALA A 100 0.20 -19.70 18.35
C ALA A 100 1.22 -18.73 18.97
N ALA A 101 1.22 -17.48 18.52
CA ALA A 101 2.07 -16.47 19.14
C ALA A 101 1.59 -16.25 20.57
N ALA A 102 2.52 -16.28 21.53
CA ALA A 102 2.22 -16.03 22.93
C ALA A 102 1.50 -14.68 23.07
N PRO A 103 0.42 -14.59 23.88
CA PRO A 103 -0.31 -13.36 24.06
C PRO A 103 0.64 -12.27 24.60
N GLY A 104 0.70 -11.12 23.92
CA GLY A 104 1.40 -9.92 24.40
C GLY A 104 2.60 -9.45 23.57
N THR A 105 3.01 -10.15 22.50
CA THR A 105 4.01 -9.59 21.57
C THR A 105 3.36 -8.63 20.58
N PRO A 106 3.67 -7.32 20.60
CA PRO A 106 3.23 -6.41 19.56
C PRO A 106 3.87 -6.85 18.23
N PHE A 107 3.05 -7.20 17.24
CA PHE A 107 3.53 -7.50 15.88
C PHE A 107 3.87 -6.18 15.19
N PRO A 108 5.16 -5.85 15.00
CA PRO A 108 5.54 -4.60 14.39
C PRO A 108 5.48 -4.81 12.87
N VAL A 109 4.37 -4.39 12.27
CA VAL A 109 4.12 -4.44 10.82
C VAL A 109 5.34 -3.97 10.02
N TRP A 110 6.06 -2.96 10.50
CA TRP A 110 7.30 -2.46 9.87
C TRP A 110 8.45 -3.46 9.82
N GLN A 111 8.68 -4.26 10.87
CA GLN A 111 9.76 -5.26 10.86
C GLN A 111 9.42 -6.43 9.93
N TRP A 112 8.14 -6.81 9.88
CA TRP A 112 7.68 -7.81 8.93
C TRP A 112 7.79 -7.28 7.49
N MET A 113 7.37 -6.03 7.23
CA MET A 113 7.53 -5.38 5.92
C MET A 113 8.98 -5.34 5.47
N ALA A 114 9.92 -4.98 6.36
CA ALA A 114 11.34 -5.01 6.06
C ALA A 114 11.84 -6.41 5.67
N ARG A 115 11.42 -7.45 6.40
CA ARG A 115 11.76 -8.85 6.10
C ARG A 115 11.09 -9.39 4.83
N ALA A 116 9.87 -8.98 4.54
CA ALA A 116 9.18 -9.33 3.31
C ALA A 116 9.89 -8.69 2.09
N ALA A 117 10.31 -7.43 2.22
CA ALA A 117 11.07 -6.72 1.20
C ALA A 117 12.47 -7.32 0.96
N GLU A 118 13.10 -7.90 1.98
CA GLU A 118 14.37 -8.64 1.82
C GLU A 118 14.25 -9.84 0.86
N ARG A 119 13.08 -10.47 0.78
CA ARG A 119 12.81 -11.61 -0.11
C ARG A 119 12.31 -11.21 -1.51
N THR A 120 11.99 -9.93 -1.71
CA THR A 120 11.67 -9.37 -3.03
C THR A 120 12.86 -8.61 -3.63
N ARG A 121 14.05 -8.70 -3.01
CA ARG A 121 15.28 -8.19 -3.62
C ARG A 121 15.50 -8.89 -4.97
N PRO A 122 15.96 -8.18 -6.01
CA PRO A 122 16.33 -8.79 -7.27
C PRO A 122 17.28 -9.97 -7.01
N LEU A 123 16.98 -11.13 -7.59
CA LEU A 123 17.87 -12.29 -7.52
C LEU A 123 19.23 -11.89 -8.09
N ALA A 124 20.29 -12.00 -7.29
CA ALA A 124 21.64 -11.75 -7.75
C ALA A 124 21.93 -12.67 -8.96
N GLY A 125 22.26 -12.07 -10.11
CA GLY A 125 22.59 -12.80 -11.34
C GLY A 125 21.58 -12.72 -12.48
N VAL A 126 20.44 -12.03 -12.32
CA VAL A 126 19.58 -11.69 -13.47
C VAL A 126 20.15 -10.47 -14.18
N ALA A 127 21.13 -10.69 -15.06
CA ALA A 127 21.87 -9.66 -15.79
C ALA A 127 21.09 -9.00 -16.96
N ARG A 128 19.76 -9.15 -16.98
CA ARG A 128 18.89 -8.40 -17.88
C ARG A 128 17.81 -7.76 -17.04
N ASP A 129 18.04 -6.48 -16.79
CA ASP A 129 17.04 -5.54 -16.29
C ASP A 129 15.89 -5.53 -17.29
N HIS A 130 14.74 -6.07 -16.89
CA HIS A 130 13.50 -5.76 -17.59
C HIS A 130 13.13 -4.35 -17.12
N ASP A 131 13.48 -3.36 -17.94
CA ASP A 131 12.94 -2.00 -17.98
C ASP A 131 12.95 -1.17 -16.68
N GLY A 132 14.14 -0.85 -16.16
CA GLY A 132 14.36 0.46 -15.51
C GLY A 132 13.78 0.67 -14.12
N ALA A 133 13.36 -0.38 -13.41
CA ALA A 133 12.97 -0.28 -12.01
C ALA A 133 14.17 0.01 -11.09
N GLY A 134 14.46 1.29 -10.88
CA GLY A 134 15.42 1.77 -9.89
C GLY A 134 14.79 1.93 -8.50
N PRO A 135 15.51 1.65 -7.40
CA PRO A 135 15.02 1.95 -6.06
C PRO A 135 14.87 3.47 -5.88
N ILE A 136 13.64 3.95 -5.63
CA ILE A 136 13.40 5.33 -5.18
C ILE A 136 13.74 5.41 -3.70
N ALA A 137 14.63 6.34 -3.35
CA ALA A 137 14.93 6.63 -1.96
C ALA A 137 13.67 7.13 -1.24
N LEU A 138 13.29 6.45 -0.17
CA LEU A 138 12.23 6.93 0.72
C LEU A 138 12.63 8.33 1.22
N PRO A 139 11.70 9.31 1.23
CA PRO A 139 11.99 10.60 1.84
C PRO A 139 12.39 10.41 3.31
N ALA A 140 13.33 11.24 3.78
CA ALA A 140 13.79 11.18 5.16
C ALA A 140 12.59 11.28 6.11
N ALA A 141 12.51 10.34 7.08
CA ALA A 141 11.49 10.36 8.10
C ALA A 141 11.57 11.70 8.85
N ALA A 142 10.59 12.57 8.67
CA ALA A 142 10.49 13.80 9.44
C ALA A 142 10.34 13.43 10.94
N PRO A 143 10.94 14.19 11.87
CA PRO A 143 10.93 13.87 13.30
C PRO A 143 9.53 13.87 13.94
N ALA A 144 8.49 14.27 13.19
CA ALA A 144 7.11 14.37 13.68
C ALA A 144 6.28 13.08 13.53
N THR A 145 6.79 12.01 12.91
CA THR A 145 6.06 10.71 12.87
C THR A 145 6.48 9.79 14.01
N ARG A 146 6.56 10.33 15.24
CA ARG A 146 6.46 9.51 16.44
C ARG A 146 5.01 9.58 16.90
N LEU A 147 4.22 8.57 16.53
CA LEU A 147 2.96 8.30 17.22
C LEU A 147 3.33 7.92 18.66
N THR A 148 3.31 8.89 19.57
CA THR A 148 3.34 8.64 21.00
C THR A 148 1.99 8.02 21.37
N LEU A 149 1.97 6.72 21.61
CA LEU A 149 0.87 6.05 22.29
C LEU A 149 0.78 6.62 23.72
N PRO A 150 -0.40 7.07 24.19
CA PRO A 150 -0.58 7.41 25.59
C PRO A 150 -0.39 6.16 26.44
N ASP A 151 0.24 6.31 27.62
CA ASP A 151 0.36 5.22 28.59
C ASP A 151 -1.02 4.66 28.95
N PRO A 152 -1.14 3.32 29.13
CA PRO A 152 -2.39 2.71 29.53
C PRO A 152 -2.78 3.25 30.91
N ARG A 153 -3.92 3.94 30.98
CA ARG A 153 -4.54 4.33 32.25
C ARG A 153 -4.86 3.06 33.04
N THR A 154 -4.17 2.87 34.16
CA THR A 154 -4.61 1.95 35.22
C THR A 154 -5.96 2.44 35.74
N ALA A 155 -7.00 1.64 35.54
CA ALA A 155 -8.31 1.87 36.15
C ALA A 155 -8.26 1.44 37.63
N PRO A 156 -8.98 2.15 38.53
CA PRO A 156 -9.06 1.83 39.96
C PRO A 156 -9.89 0.59 40.26
#